data_AF-G9NJZ8-F1
#
_entry.id   AF-G9NJZ8-F1
#
_cell.length_a   1.000
_cell.length_b   1.000
_cell.length_c   1.000
_cell.angle_alpha   90.00
_cell.angle_beta   90.00
_cell.angle_gamma   90.00
#
_symmetry.space_group_name_H-M   'P 1'
#
loop_
_entity.id
_entity.type
_entity.pdbx_description
1 polymer ?
#
loop_
_entity_poly.entity_id
_entity_poly.type
_entity_poly.pdbx_seq_one_letter_code
_entity_poly.pdbx_strand_id
1 'polypeptide(L)'
;MASLDFTRLMTSGNFSDLKLVCQGKEFKIHKLVACSQSSVIATALKGDFKEAQSGIITIEQFDAETVRRMVEYLYTGDYDQIKAKSNAATSVALTTPTTAASTASSTTPSTAASITPSTAFSTTPSTTPSGASSIAPSITSSTTPALLVTNGTLQHVQVNAIADYYEVPGLAQLANRKIQQTYLASWDLNAFVASAKAAINDSGDKSLHNMMALFTAQKLKELLRSGQLPSLVGDFAASVLAYHAHLLEASQREQSQAAVQQQQEAQQQQAQAHVALQQQYNDLLVERQAAEARATRVIENVGKLVSLSNHQECCRSISCGEDFGSYIEATGDPAEPTYILRCSWCHCKHTTN
;
A
#
# COMPACT_ATOMS: atom_id res chain seq x y z
N MET A 1 -13.22 -12.69 32.23
CA MET A 1 -13.97 -13.95 32.45
C MET A 1 -13.04 -15.08 32.05
N ALA A 2 -12.77 -16.05 32.93
CA ALA A 2 -11.92 -17.18 32.60
C ALA A 2 -12.57 -17.97 31.46
N SER A 3 -11.90 -18.03 30.31
CA SER A 3 -12.30 -18.89 29.21
C SER A 3 -12.18 -20.34 29.67
N LEU A 4 -13.28 -21.09 29.63
CA LEU A 4 -13.25 -22.53 29.87
C LEU A 4 -12.52 -23.17 28.69
N ASP A 5 -11.27 -23.55 28.89
CA ASP A 5 -10.46 -24.22 27.86
C ASP A 5 -10.92 -25.66 27.69
N PHE A 6 -11.86 -25.87 26.76
CA PHE A 6 -12.40 -27.18 26.43
C PHE A 6 -11.50 -28.00 25.49
N THR A 7 -10.25 -27.55 25.22
CA THR A 7 -9.30 -28.28 24.37
C THR A 7 -9.11 -29.73 24.83
N ARG A 8 -9.08 -29.99 26.14
CA ARG A 8 -8.94 -31.36 26.68
C ARG A 8 -10.12 -32.27 26.30
N LEU A 9 -11.34 -31.75 26.28
CA LEU A 9 -12.52 -32.52 25.86
C LEU A 9 -12.45 -32.86 24.38
N MET A 10 -12.04 -31.88 23.56
CA MET A 10 -11.84 -32.09 22.13
C MET A 10 -10.75 -33.14 21.83
N THR A 11 -9.58 -33.05 22.46
CA THR A 11 -8.46 -33.97 22.18
C THR A 11 -8.71 -35.37 22.72
N SER A 12 -9.32 -35.52 23.90
CA SER A 12 -9.60 -36.84 24.46
C SER A 12 -10.79 -37.53 23.80
N GLY A 13 -11.79 -36.78 23.35
CA GLY A 13 -13.06 -37.33 22.84
C GLY A 13 -13.89 -38.04 23.91
N ASN A 14 -13.53 -37.91 25.19
CA ASN A 14 -14.30 -38.51 26.29
C ASN A 14 -15.69 -37.87 26.36
N PHE A 15 -16.73 -38.68 26.55
CA PHE A 15 -18.14 -38.25 26.59
C PHE A 15 -18.69 -37.68 25.26
N SER A 16 -17.99 -37.88 24.14
CA SER A 16 -18.51 -37.52 22.83
C SER A 16 -19.73 -38.37 22.47
N ASP A 17 -20.81 -37.70 22.09
CA ASP A 17 -22.12 -38.25 21.70
C ASP A 17 -22.46 -37.94 20.24
N LEU A 18 -21.54 -37.33 19.50
CA LEU A 18 -21.64 -37.02 18.08
C LEU A 18 -20.32 -37.33 17.36
N LYS A 19 -20.42 -37.83 16.13
CA LYS A 19 -19.27 -38.12 15.27
C LYS A 19 -19.43 -37.42 13.92
N LEU A 20 -18.43 -36.63 13.53
CA LEU A 20 -18.30 -36.15 12.14
C LEU A 20 -17.37 -37.09 11.38
N VAL A 21 -17.80 -37.57 10.22
CA VAL A 21 -16.98 -38.46 9.37
C VAL A 21 -16.68 -37.73 8.06
N CYS A 22 -15.40 -37.52 7.78
CA CYS A 22 -14.96 -36.80 6.58
C CYS A 22 -13.77 -37.53 5.96
N GLN A 23 -13.88 -37.96 4.70
CA GLN A 23 -12.81 -38.65 3.96
C GLN A 23 -12.18 -39.83 4.75
N GLY A 24 -13.02 -40.61 5.45
CA GLY A 24 -12.59 -41.73 6.28
C GLY A 24 -11.97 -41.36 7.64
N LYS A 25 -11.82 -40.06 7.94
CA LYS A 25 -11.40 -39.58 9.28
C LYS A 25 -12.61 -39.33 10.15
N GLU A 26 -12.52 -39.73 11.41
CA GLU A 26 -13.57 -39.54 12.41
C GLU A 26 -13.19 -38.44 13.40
N PHE A 27 -14.10 -37.50 13.63
CA PHE A 27 -13.99 -36.45 14.64
C PHE A 27 -15.07 -36.67 15.70
N LYS A 28 -14.65 -37.09 16.89
CA LYS A 28 -15.55 -37.27 18.05
C LYS A 28 -15.78 -35.91 18.70
N ILE A 29 -17.04 -35.49 18.77
CA ILE A 29 -17.45 -34.19 19.32
C ILE A 29 -18.69 -34.33 20.21
N HIS A 30 -19.02 -33.24 20.93
CA HIS A 30 -20.14 -33.18 21.84
C HIS A 30 -21.31 -32.44 21.20
N LYS A 31 -22.52 -33.04 21.21
CA LYS A 31 -23.75 -32.43 20.69
C LYS A 31 -23.99 -31.06 21.33
N LEU A 32 -23.82 -30.93 22.65
CA LEU A 32 -24.01 -29.66 23.35
C LEU A 32 -23.12 -28.53 22.78
N VAL A 33 -21.86 -28.84 22.46
CA VAL A 33 -20.90 -27.87 21.92
C VAL A 33 -21.22 -27.53 20.47
N ALA A 34 -21.58 -28.53 19.65
CA ALA A 34 -21.87 -28.32 18.24
C ALA A 34 -23.23 -27.64 18.00
N CYS A 35 -24.30 -28.13 18.64
CA CYS A 35 -25.66 -27.62 18.48
C CYS A 35 -25.86 -26.21 19.05
N SER A 36 -25.03 -25.78 20.02
CA SER A 36 -25.10 -24.41 20.55
C SER A 36 -24.51 -23.37 19.59
N GLN A 37 -23.70 -23.80 18.62
CA GLN A 37 -22.99 -22.91 17.70
C GLN A 37 -23.40 -23.07 16.24
N SER A 38 -24.07 -24.17 15.89
CA SER A 38 -24.57 -24.46 14.53
C SER A 38 -26.04 -24.82 14.58
N SER A 39 -26.87 -23.95 14.00
CA SER A 39 -28.31 -24.21 13.77
C SER A 39 -28.53 -25.39 12.83
N VAL A 40 -27.68 -25.56 11.81
CA VAL A 40 -27.76 -26.66 10.86
C VAL A 40 -27.49 -28.00 11.55
N ILE A 41 -26.43 -28.11 12.36
CA ILE A 41 -26.14 -29.32 13.14
C ILE A 41 -27.24 -29.57 14.18
N ALA A 42 -27.72 -28.52 14.86
CA ALA A 42 -28.83 -28.64 15.81
C ALA A 42 -30.11 -29.16 15.15
N THR A 43 -30.38 -28.75 13.92
CA THR A 43 -31.55 -29.19 13.15
C THR A 43 -31.37 -30.61 12.64
N ALA A 44 -30.20 -30.97 12.12
CA ALA A 44 -29.88 -32.32 11.66
C ALA A 44 -30.00 -33.37 12.78
N LEU A 45 -29.74 -32.96 14.03
CA LEU A 45 -29.83 -33.83 15.20
C LEU A 45 -31.20 -33.77 15.91
N LYS A 46 -32.17 -33.02 15.36
CA LYS A 46 -33.55 -32.97 15.84
C LYS A 46 -34.48 -33.68 14.84
N GLY A 47 -35.40 -34.49 15.36
CA GLY A 47 -36.41 -35.19 14.56
C GLY A 47 -35.98 -36.60 14.12
N ASP A 48 -36.59 -37.08 13.04
CA ASP A 48 -36.51 -38.49 12.60
C ASP A 48 -35.41 -38.75 11.54
N PHE A 49 -34.45 -37.83 11.40
CA PHE A 49 -33.34 -37.99 10.44
C PHE A 49 -32.35 -39.08 10.88
N LYS A 50 -31.64 -39.67 9.92
CA LYS A 50 -30.66 -40.75 10.18
C LYS A 50 -29.54 -40.27 11.10
N GLU A 51 -29.19 -39.00 11.00
CA GLU A 51 -28.17 -38.30 11.78
C GLU A 51 -28.56 -38.21 13.26
N ALA A 52 -29.84 -37.92 13.54
CA ALA A 52 -30.37 -37.87 14.91
C ALA A 52 -30.32 -39.24 15.60
N GLN A 53 -30.62 -40.31 14.85
CA GLN A 53 -30.62 -41.70 15.34
C GLN A 53 -29.21 -42.28 15.49
N SER A 54 -28.35 -42.07 14.48
CA SER A 54 -27.00 -42.65 14.46
C SER A 54 -25.98 -41.83 15.26
N GLY A 55 -26.22 -40.52 15.45
CA GLY A 55 -25.24 -39.60 16.00
C GLY A 55 -24.02 -39.43 15.09
N ILE A 56 -24.17 -39.70 13.79
CA ILE A 56 -23.11 -39.59 12.79
C ILE A 56 -23.53 -38.60 11.71
N ILE A 57 -22.68 -37.62 11.43
CA ILE A 57 -22.84 -36.68 10.31
C ILE A 57 -21.68 -36.92 9.35
N THR A 58 -21.99 -37.35 8.12
CA THR A 58 -20.99 -37.54 7.07
C THR A 58 -20.80 -36.23 6.31
N ILE A 59 -19.56 -35.76 6.21
CA ILE A 59 -19.16 -34.53 5.51
C ILE A 59 -18.42 -34.93 4.25
N GLU A 60 -18.99 -34.61 3.10
CA GLU A 60 -18.44 -34.99 1.79
C GLU A 60 -17.92 -33.79 0.99
N GLN A 61 -18.44 -32.60 1.26
CA GLN A 61 -18.16 -31.38 0.48
C GLN A 61 -16.85 -30.68 0.90
N PHE A 62 -16.30 -31.03 2.06
CA PHE A 62 -15.13 -30.39 2.65
C PHE A 62 -14.01 -31.39 2.89
N ASP A 63 -12.77 -30.91 2.91
CA ASP A 63 -11.63 -31.73 3.28
C ASP A 63 -11.51 -31.88 4.80
N ALA A 64 -10.82 -32.94 5.22
CA ALA A 64 -10.72 -33.26 6.64
C ALA A 64 -9.94 -32.21 7.46
N GLU A 65 -9.05 -31.43 6.86
CA GLU A 65 -8.31 -30.37 7.56
C GLU A 65 -9.21 -29.15 7.82
N THR A 66 -10.09 -28.81 6.87
CA THR A 66 -11.14 -27.79 7.06
C THR A 66 -12.13 -28.19 8.16
N VAL A 67 -12.58 -29.46 8.16
CA VAL A 67 -13.44 -29.99 9.25
C VAL A 67 -12.70 -29.95 10.59
N ARG A 68 -11.42 -30.32 10.63
CA ARG A 68 -10.60 -30.24 11.85
C ARG A 68 -10.55 -28.82 12.41
N ARG A 69 -10.40 -27.80 11.56
CA ARG A 69 -10.40 -26.38 11.97
C ARG A 69 -11.74 -25.91 12.48
N MET A 70 -12.84 -26.32 11.84
CA MET A 70 -14.19 -26.06 12.37
C MET A 70 -14.34 -26.66 13.77
N VAL A 71 -13.94 -27.92 13.95
CA VAL A 71 -13.98 -28.59 15.27
C VAL A 71 -13.10 -27.85 16.28
N GLU A 72 -11.86 -27.47 15.95
CA GLU A 72 -10.98 -26.70 16.84
C GLU A 72 -11.63 -25.39 17.32
N TYR A 73 -12.29 -24.69 16.39
CA TYR A 73 -13.02 -23.47 16.71
C TYR A 73 -14.17 -23.71 17.68
N LEU A 74 -14.97 -24.76 17.48
CA LEU A 74 -16.13 -25.05 18.33
C LEU A 74 -15.74 -25.20 19.82
N TYR A 75 -14.51 -25.62 20.13
CA TYR A 75 -14.05 -25.77 21.52
C TYR A 75 -13.22 -24.60 22.04
N THR A 76 -12.49 -23.91 21.16
CA THR A 76 -11.47 -22.93 21.58
C THR A 76 -11.79 -21.50 21.19
N GLY A 77 -12.77 -21.29 20.29
CA GLY A 77 -13.07 -20.00 19.68
C GLY A 77 -12.03 -19.55 18.65
N ASP A 78 -11.05 -20.38 18.32
CA ASP A 78 -10.02 -20.11 17.32
C ASP A 78 -9.64 -21.42 16.58
N TYR A 79 -8.89 -21.33 15.50
CA TYR A 79 -8.36 -22.49 14.78
C TYR A 79 -6.91 -22.22 14.37
N ASP A 80 -6.09 -23.27 14.27
CA ASP A 80 -4.62 -23.23 14.09
C ASP A 80 -3.79 -22.84 15.35
N GLN A 81 -4.42 -22.64 16.51
CA GLN A 81 -3.74 -22.40 17.79
C GLN A 81 -2.95 -23.63 18.27
N ILE A 82 -3.48 -24.83 18.03
CA ILE A 82 -2.86 -26.07 18.49
C ILE A 82 -1.60 -26.40 17.67
N LYS A 83 -1.59 -26.07 16.38
CA LYS A 83 -0.40 -26.20 15.51
C LYS A 83 0.71 -25.22 15.91
N ALA A 84 0.36 -24.01 16.33
CA ALA A 84 1.33 -23.02 16.82
C ALA A 84 2.02 -23.48 18.12
N LYS A 85 1.26 -24.10 19.04
CA LYS A 85 1.80 -24.65 20.30
C LYS A 85 2.67 -25.90 20.09
N SER A 86 2.31 -26.78 19.16
CA SER A 86 3.15 -27.94 18.82
C SER A 86 4.45 -27.53 18.14
N ASN A 87 4.42 -26.54 17.24
CA ASN A 87 5.63 -26.05 16.56
C ASN A 87 6.55 -25.24 17.47
N ALA A 88 6.02 -24.58 18.51
CA ALA A 88 6.82 -23.91 19.54
C ALA A 88 7.47 -24.89 20.53
N ALA A 89 6.86 -26.06 20.77
CA ALA A 89 7.42 -27.09 21.65
C ALA A 89 8.53 -27.94 20.99
N THR A 90 8.64 -27.93 19.66
CA THR A 90 9.64 -28.74 18.91
C THR A 90 10.95 -28.00 18.62
N SER A 91 11.09 -26.72 18.96
CA SER A 91 12.31 -25.92 18.68
C SER A 91 13.29 -25.77 19.87
N VAL A 92 13.07 -26.45 21.00
CA VAL A 92 13.96 -26.40 22.17
C VAL A 92 14.46 -27.79 22.55
N ALA A 93 15.27 -28.40 21.68
CA ALA A 93 16.13 -29.52 22.05
C ALA A 93 17.35 -29.61 21.11
N LEU A 94 18.31 -28.70 21.30
CA LEU A 94 19.69 -28.96 20.92
C LEU A 94 20.63 -28.40 22.00
N THR A 95 20.91 -29.23 23.00
CA THR A 95 22.11 -29.11 23.82
C THR A 95 22.81 -30.45 23.84
N THR A 96 23.87 -30.53 23.03
CA THR A 96 25.14 -31.24 23.21
C THR A 96 25.14 -32.65 23.82
N PRO A 97 25.88 -33.57 23.17
CA PRO A 97 26.92 -34.29 23.89
C PRO A 97 28.29 -34.26 23.20
N THR A 98 29.25 -33.72 23.97
CA THR A 98 30.63 -34.13 24.20
C THR A 98 31.18 -35.36 23.45
N THR A 99 32.20 -35.07 22.64
CA THR A 99 33.51 -35.73 22.43
C THR A 99 33.63 -37.27 22.35
N ALA A 100 34.29 -37.68 21.27
CA ALA A 100 34.62 -39.02 20.81
C ALA A 100 35.60 -39.84 21.66
N ALA A 101 35.51 -41.17 21.56
CA ALA A 101 36.66 -42.08 21.51
C ALA A 101 36.29 -43.45 20.89
N SER A 102 36.85 -43.67 19.69
CA SER A 102 37.46 -44.86 19.08
C SER A 102 36.97 -46.31 19.35
N THR A 103 36.86 -47.03 18.22
CA THR A 103 37.57 -48.30 17.86
C THR A 103 36.63 -49.46 17.51
N ALA A 104 36.67 -49.92 16.25
CA ALA A 104 36.91 -51.32 15.87
C ALA A 104 36.77 -51.55 14.35
N SER A 105 37.76 -52.23 13.80
CA SER A 105 37.92 -52.62 12.41
C SER A 105 37.23 -53.96 12.07
N SER A 106 36.81 -54.08 10.81
CA SER A 106 36.86 -55.25 9.90
C SER A 106 36.87 -56.69 10.45
N THR A 107 35.93 -57.55 10.00
CA THR A 107 36.24 -58.82 9.30
C THR A 107 34.99 -59.52 8.73
N THR A 108 35.06 -59.93 7.46
CA THR A 108 34.32 -61.06 6.83
C THR A 108 35.11 -62.38 7.08
N PRO A 109 34.62 -63.63 6.87
CA PRO A 109 34.19 -64.24 5.58
C PRO A 109 32.94 -65.19 5.65
N SER A 110 32.16 -65.37 4.58
CA SER A 110 32.10 -66.53 3.64
C SER A 110 31.89 -67.92 4.30
N THR A 111 31.00 -68.86 3.90
CA THR A 111 30.80 -69.46 2.56
C THR A 111 29.66 -70.53 2.57
N ALA A 112 28.99 -70.73 1.41
CA ALA A 112 28.50 -72.00 0.78
C ALA A 112 27.41 -72.90 1.45
N ALA A 113 26.56 -73.66 0.76
CA ALA A 113 26.12 -73.74 -0.65
C ALA A 113 24.94 -74.76 -0.77
N SER A 114 24.01 -74.48 -1.71
CA SER A 114 23.35 -75.34 -2.72
C SER A 114 22.78 -76.74 -2.40
N ILE A 115 21.62 -77.08 -3.02
CA ILE A 115 21.41 -78.20 -3.97
C ILE A 115 20.04 -78.02 -4.71
N THR A 116 20.09 -78.01 -6.04
CA THR A 116 19.03 -78.19 -7.08
C THR A 116 18.94 -79.69 -7.49
N PRO A 117 18.01 -80.25 -8.32
CA PRO A 117 17.83 -79.98 -9.79
C PRO A 117 16.33 -79.98 -10.25
N SER A 118 15.89 -79.18 -11.22
CA SER A 118 15.99 -79.23 -12.71
C SER A 118 15.08 -80.23 -13.44
N THR A 119 14.24 -79.73 -14.36
CA THR A 119 14.17 -79.99 -15.83
C THR A 119 12.78 -79.55 -16.35
N ALA A 120 12.61 -78.57 -17.25
CA ALA A 120 13.04 -78.38 -18.65
C ALA A 120 11.93 -78.75 -19.64
N PHE A 121 11.46 -77.79 -20.46
CA PHE A 121 11.58 -77.87 -21.92
C PHE A 121 11.18 -76.55 -22.61
N SER A 122 12.00 -76.15 -23.58
CA SER A 122 11.87 -74.99 -24.46
C SER A 122 11.36 -75.41 -25.84
N THR A 123 10.62 -74.54 -26.53
CA THR A 123 10.80 -74.35 -28.00
C THR A 123 10.21 -73.03 -28.52
N THR A 124 11.10 -72.21 -29.09
CA THR A 124 10.89 -71.15 -30.11
C THR A 124 10.95 -71.79 -31.53
N PRO A 125 10.92 -71.11 -32.72
CA PRO A 125 11.21 -69.67 -32.98
C PRO A 125 10.51 -68.93 -34.16
N SER A 126 10.76 -67.60 -34.18
CA SER A 126 10.97 -66.64 -35.31
C SER A 126 9.91 -66.48 -36.42
N THR A 127 9.56 -65.27 -36.87
CA THR A 127 10.37 -64.45 -37.82
C THR A 127 9.83 -63.01 -37.98
N THR A 128 10.70 -62.01 -37.86
CA THR A 128 10.63 -60.58 -38.27
C THR A 128 11.17 -60.42 -39.72
N PRO A 129 11.02 -59.31 -40.51
CA PRO A 129 11.46 -57.95 -40.10
C PRO A 129 10.88 -56.70 -40.83
N SER A 130 11.40 -55.54 -40.39
CA SER A 130 11.53 -54.22 -41.07
C SER A 130 10.54 -53.13 -40.62
N GLY A 131 10.95 -51.94 -40.17
CA GLY A 131 12.28 -51.34 -40.03
C GLY A 131 12.21 -49.89 -39.50
N ALA A 132 13.36 -49.42 -38.96
CA ALA A 132 13.88 -48.03 -38.83
C ALA A 132 12.99 -46.95 -38.14
N SER A 133 13.46 -46.05 -37.26
CA SER A 133 14.80 -45.60 -36.89
C SER A 133 14.77 -44.87 -35.53
N SER A 134 15.95 -44.84 -34.90
CA SER A 134 16.39 -44.05 -33.74
C SER A 134 16.02 -42.55 -33.81
N ILE A 135 15.89 -41.82 -32.69
CA ILE A 135 17.01 -41.17 -31.98
C ILE A 135 16.56 -40.79 -30.55
N ALA A 136 17.37 -41.14 -29.55
CA ALA A 136 17.39 -40.51 -28.23
C ALA A 136 18.42 -39.36 -28.22
N PRO A 137 18.33 -38.39 -27.29
CA PRO A 137 19.23 -38.53 -26.15
C PRO A 137 18.61 -38.17 -24.80
N SER A 138 19.05 -38.91 -23.79
CA SER A 138 18.87 -38.63 -22.37
C SER A 138 19.84 -37.54 -21.93
N ILE A 139 19.36 -36.51 -21.21
CA ILE A 139 20.15 -35.81 -20.19
C ILE A 139 19.28 -35.53 -18.97
N THR A 140 19.84 -35.85 -17.83
CA THR A 140 19.39 -35.85 -16.44
C THR A 140 19.13 -34.46 -15.85
N SER A 141 18.10 -34.34 -15.00
CA SER A 141 18.08 -33.57 -13.71
C SER A 141 16.68 -33.69 -13.09
N SER A 142 16.46 -34.57 -12.12
CA SER A 142 16.57 -34.30 -10.68
C SER A 142 15.58 -33.24 -10.15
N THR A 143 14.55 -33.74 -9.48
CA THR A 143 14.08 -33.27 -8.16
C THR A 143 13.69 -31.79 -8.03
N THR A 144 12.39 -31.50 -7.99
CA THR A 144 11.77 -30.81 -6.83
C THR A 144 10.25 -30.99 -6.87
N PRO A 145 9.58 -31.54 -5.83
CA PRO A 145 8.16 -31.28 -5.66
C PRO A 145 8.05 -29.83 -5.18
N ALA A 146 7.45 -28.97 -6.00
CA ALA A 146 7.04 -27.63 -5.59
C ALA A 146 5.91 -27.75 -4.55
N LEU A 147 6.25 -28.10 -3.31
CA LEU A 147 5.48 -27.77 -2.12
C LEU A 147 5.67 -26.27 -1.89
N LEU A 148 4.99 -25.47 -2.70
CA LEU A 148 4.83 -24.05 -2.44
C LEU A 148 3.94 -23.93 -1.20
N VAL A 149 4.55 -23.44 -0.12
CA VAL A 149 3.87 -22.86 1.03
C VAL A 149 2.97 -21.76 0.47
N THR A 150 1.73 -22.11 0.14
CA THR A 150 0.72 -21.14 -0.23
C THR A 150 0.38 -20.38 1.04
N ASN A 151 0.66 -19.07 1.02
CA ASN A 151 0.20 -18.14 2.04
C ASN A 151 -1.26 -18.48 2.38
N GLY A 152 -1.50 -18.81 3.66
CA GLY A 152 -2.67 -19.54 4.18
C GLY A 152 -4.04 -18.86 4.06
N THR A 153 -4.29 -18.09 3.00
CA THR A 153 -5.57 -17.44 2.72
C THR A 153 -6.62 -18.42 2.21
N LEU A 154 -6.24 -19.33 1.30
CA LEU A 154 -7.18 -20.31 0.73
C LEU A 154 -7.80 -21.21 1.82
N GLN A 155 -7.00 -21.69 2.76
CA GLN A 155 -7.50 -22.46 3.90
C GLN A 155 -8.48 -21.66 4.77
N HIS A 156 -8.32 -20.34 4.88
CA HIS A 156 -9.26 -19.51 5.63
C HIS A 156 -10.57 -19.30 4.86
N VAL A 157 -10.51 -19.24 3.53
CA VAL A 157 -11.72 -19.25 2.67
C VAL A 157 -12.48 -20.56 2.82
N GLN A 158 -11.79 -21.70 2.83
CA GLN A 158 -12.42 -23.00 3.06
C GLN A 158 -13.08 -23.09 4.44
N VAL A 159 -12.43 -22.51 5.47
CA VAL A 159 -13.02 -22.42 6.82
C VAL A 159 -14.23 -21.49 6.85
N ASN A 160 -14.22 -20.39 6.09
CA ASN A 160 -15.41 -19.56 5.92
C ASN A 160 -16.54 -20.34 5.23
N ALA A 161 -16.25 -21.07 4.15
CA ALA A 161 -17.23 -21.85 3.41
C ALA A 161 -17.92 -22.92 4.28
N ILE A 162 -17.16 -23.68 5.09
CA ILE A 162 -17.77 -24.65 6.01
C ILE A 162 -18.58 -23.96 7.11
N ALA A 163 -18.15 -22.77 7.57
CA ALA A 163 -18.86 -22.00 8.57
C ALA A 163 -20.18 -21.43 8.03
N ASP A 164 -20.20 -21.00 6.78
CA ASP A 164 -21.42 -20.55 6.09
C ASP A 164 -22.38 -21.74 5.93
N TYR A 165 -21.90 -22.88 5.41
CA TYR A 165 -22.70 -24.09 5.20
C TYR A 165 -23.35 -24.63 6.48
N TYR A 166 -22.60 -24.68 7.58
CA TYR A 166 -23.13 -25.14 8.88
C TYR A 166 -23.71 -24.01 9.74
N GLU A 167 -23.82 -22.79 9.21
CA GLU A 167 -24.31 -21.62 9.92
C GLU A 167 -23.64 -21.45 11.30
N VAL A 168 -22.31 -21.28 11.28
CA VAL A 168 -21.48 -20.97 12.46
C VAL A 168 -20.94 -19.54 12.33
N PRO A 169 -21.73 -18.50 12.69
CA PRO A 169 -21.41 -17.12 12.32
C PRO A 169 -20.09 -16.61 12.89
N GLY A 170 -19.74 -17.02 14.12
CA GLY A 170 -18.49 -16.62 14.75
C GLY A 170 -17.25 -17.17 14.03
N LEU A 171 -17.34 -18.39 13.46
CA LEU A 171 -16.26 -18.99 12.68
C LEU A 171 -16.08 -18.26 11.34
N ALA A 172 -17.19 -17.94 10.66
CA ALA A 172 -17.16 -17.17 9.42
C ALA A 172 -16.52 -15.79 9.64
N GLN A 173 -16.89 -15.09 10.72
CA GLN A 173 -16.30 -13.80 11.10
C GLN A 173 -14.80 -13.90 11.41
N LEU A 174 -14.38 -14.93 12.15
CA LEU A 174 -12.98 -15.14 12.46
C LEU A 174 -12.17 -15.44 11.19
N ALA A 175 -12.70 -16.29 10.31
CA ALA A 175 -12.06 -16.62 9.04
C ALA A 175 -11.86 -15.39 8.16
N ASN A 176 -12.89 -14.55 8.02
CA ASN A 176 -12.80 -13.28 7.32
C ASN A 176 -11.72 -12.36 7.91
N ARG A 177 -11.64 -12.28 9.23
CA ARG A 177 -10.61 -11.48 9.91
C ARG A 177 -9.21 -11.99 9.59
N LYS A 178 -8.98 -13.31 9.61
CA LYS A 178 -7.68 -13.91 9.28
C LYS A 178 -7.31 -13.72 7.80
N ILE A 179 -8.29 -13.84 6.89
CA ILE A 179 -8.11 -13.52 5.45
C ILE A 179 -7.64 -12.07 5.30
N GLN A 180 -8.36 -11.12 5.90
CA GLN A 180 -8.03 -9.70 5.84
C GLN A 180 -6.62 -9.43 6.40
N GLN A 181 -6.31 -9.97 7.59
CA GLN A 181 -5.00 -9.81 8.22
C GLN A 181 -3.87 -10.37 7.35
N THR A 182 -4.09 -11.50 6.68
CA THR A 182 -3.07 -12.11 5.82
C THR A 182 -2.78 -11.24 4.60
N TYR A 183 -3.81 -10.70 3.93
CA TYR A 183 -3.59 -9.79 2.79
C TYR A 183 -3.03 -8.43 3.19
N LEU A 184 -3.36 -7.92 4.38
CA LEU A 184 -2.73 -6.71 4.90
C LEU A 184 -1.25 -6.91 5.24
N ALA A 185 -0.87 -8.11 5.69
CA ALA A 185 0.52 -8.43 6.01
C ALA A 185 1.37 -8.73 4.77
N SER A 186 0.82 -9.51 3.83
CA SER A 186 1.53 -9.90 2.60
C SER A 186 0.53 -10.12 1.47
N TRP A 187 0.59 -9.23 0.48
CA TRP A 187 -0.17 -9.38 -0.75
C TRP A 187 0.52 -10.38 -1.69
N ASP A 188 -0.21 -11.40 -2.12
CA ASP A 188 0.21 -12.32 -3.17
C ASP A 188 -0.94 -12.50 -4.16
N LEU A 189 -0.68 -12.14 -5.42
CA LEU A 189 -1.68 -12.13 -6.48
C LEU A 189 -2.26 -13.52 -6.77
N ASN A 190 -1.41 -14.55 -6.80
CA ASN A 190 -1.83 -15.91 -7.15
C ASN A 190 -2.67 -16.53 -6.01
N ALA A 191 -2.24 -16.35 -4.76
CA ALA A 191 -2.99 -16.75 -3.57
C ALA A 191 -4.31 -16.00 -3.47
N PHE A 192 -4.33 -14.70 -3.84
CA PHE A 192 -5.57 -13.93 -3.94
C PHE A 192 -6.52 -14.51 -4.98
N VAL A 193 -6.08 -14.74 -6.21
CA VAL A 193 -6.95 -15.28 -7.27
C VAL A 193 -7.48 -16.66 -6.92
N ALA A 194 -6.65 -17.54 -6.34
CA ALA A 194 -7.10 -18.85 -5.86
C ALA A 194 -8.17 -18.72 -4.77
N SER A 195 -7.95 -17.83 -3.79
CA SER A 195 -8.87 -17.59 -2.67
C SER A 195 -10.18 -16.94 -3.13
N ALA A 196 -10.12 -15.98 -4.05
CA ALA A 196 -11.29 -15.33 -4.61
C ALA A 196 -12.16 -16.31 -5.41
N LYS A 197 -11.54 -17.21 -6.20
CA LYS A 197 -12.27 -18.28 -6.89
C LYS A 197 -12.98 -19.21 -5.92
N ALA A 198 -12.28 -19.67 -4.89
CA ALA A 198 -12.88 -20.50 -3.85
C ALA A 198 -14.02 -19.75 -3.14
N ALA A 199 -13.85 -18.46 -2.84
CA ALA A 199 -14.88 -17.67 -2.18
C ALA A 199 -16.16 -17.53 -3.04
N ILE A 200 -16.00 -17.31 -4.35
CA ILE A 200 -17.11 -17.17 -5.30
C ILE A 200 -17.88 -18.50 -5.46
N ASN A 201 -17.15 -19.63 -5.48
CA ASN A 201 -17.75 -20.93 -5.77
C ASN A 201 -18.27 -21.66 -4.52
N ASP A 202 -17.60 -21.50 -3.38
CA ASP A 202 -17.75 -22.40 -2.24
C ASP A 202 -18.46 -21.74 -1.04
N SER A 203 -18.60 -20.41 -1.01
CA SER A 203 -19.20 -19.68 0.12
C SER A 203 -20.31 -18.72 -0.32
N GLY A 204 -21.40 -18.68 0.44
CA GLY A 204 -22.47 -17.68 0.33
C GLY A 204 -22.26 -16.45 1.23
N ASP A 205 -21.16 -16.37 1.98
CA ASP A 205 -20.92 -15.28 2.92
C ASP A 205 -20.67 -13.95 2.19
N LYS A 206 -21.67 -13.06 2.29
CA LYS A 206 -21.64 -11.73 1.69
C LYS A 206 -20.47 -10.89 2.19
N SER A 207 -20.04 -11.09 3.44
CA SER A 207 -18.92 -10.33 4.01
C SER A 207 -17.61 -10.69 3.31
N LEU A 208 -17.38 -11.99 3.08
CA LEU A 208 -16.25 -12.48 2.31
C LEU A 208 -16.30 -11.98 0.86
N HIS A 209 -17.45 -12.05 0.20
CA HIS A 209 -17.60 -11.59 -1.19
C HIS A 209 -17.30 -10.09 -1.33
N ASN A 210 -17.84 -9.26 -0.44
CA ASN A 210 -17.57 -7.83 -0.42
C ASN A 210 -16.09 -7.52 -0.17
N MET A 211 -15.44 -8.29 0.72
CA MET A 211 -14.01 -8.15 0.98
C MET A 211 -13.16 -8.51 -0.24
N MET A 212 -13.47 -9.62 -0.91
CA MET A 212 -12.77 -10.03 -2.15
C MET A 212 -12.97 -8.98 -3.25
N ALA A 213 -14.20 -8.48 -3.45
CA ALA A 213 -14.49 -7.43 -4.42
C ALA A 213 -13.72 -6.13 -4.12
N LEU A 214 -13.62 -5.72 -2.85
CA LEU A 214 -12.85 -4.55 -2.44
C LEU A 214 -11.36 -4.71 -2.79
N PHE A 215 -10.75 -5.86 -2.49
CA PHE A 215 -9.36 -6.12 -2.85
C PHE A 215 -9.15 -6.18 -4.37
N THR A 216 -10.08 -6.80 -5.11
CA THR A 216 -10.08 -6.77 -6.58
C THR A 216 -10.08 -5.34 -7.10
N ALA A 217 -10.95 -4.47 -6.56
CA ALA A 217 -11.04 -3.07 -6.98
C ALA A 217 -9.75 -2.29 -6.67
N GLN A 218 -9.20 -2.46 -5.46
CA GLN A 218 -7.95 -1.81 -5.05
C GLN A 218 -6.75 -2.23 -5.91
N LYS A 219 -6.74 -3.49 -6.37
CA LYS A 219 -5.65 -4.09 -7.15
C LYS A 219 -6.02 -4.30 -8.61
N LEU A 220 -7.05 -3.60 -9.11
CA LEU A 220 -7.61 -3.81 -10.45
C LEU A 220 -6.55 -3.66 -11.54
N LYS A 221 -5.70 -2.64 -11.45
CA LYS A 221 -4.63 -2.40 -12.43
C LYS A 221 -3.60 -3.53 -12.49
N GLU A 222 -3.29 -4.15 -11.34
CA GLU A 222 -2.36 -5.29 -11.26
C GLU A 222 -3.00 -6.56 -11.84
N LEU A 223 -4.28 -6.80 -11.54
CA LEU A 223 -5.07 -7.91 -12.07
C LEU A 223 -5.30 -7.82 -13.59
N LEU A 224 -5.49 -6.60 -14.12
CA LEU A 224 -5.60 -6.35 -15.55
C LEU A 224 -4.26 -6.62 -16.26
N ARG A 225 -3.14 -6.14 -15.70
CA ARG A 225 -1.81 -6.36 -16.29
C ARG A 225 -1.38 -7.82 -16.26
N SER A 226 -1.76 -8.56 -15.22
CA SER A 226 -1.42 -9.98 -15.10
C SER A 226 -2.31 -10.90 -15.95
N GLY A 227 -3.42 -10.38 -16.49
CA GLY A 227 -4.38 -11.17 -17.28
C GLY A 227 -5.19 -12.17 -16.45
N GLN A 228 -5.19 -12.07 -15.12
CA GLN A 228 -5.90 -13.03 -14.25
C GLN A 228 -7.34 -12.63 -13.93
N LEU A 229 -7.71 -11.36 -14.17
CA LEU A 229 -9.06 -10.84 -13.91
C LEU A 229 -10.19 -11.61 -14.64
N PRO A 230 -10.06 -12.00 -15.92
CA PRO A 230 -11.13 -12.75 -16.60
C PRO A 230 -11.49 -14.06 -15.91
N SER A 231 -10.54 -14.67 -15.20
CA SER A 231 -10.79 -15.92 -14.47
C SER A 231 -11.65 -15.73 -13.20
N LEU A 232 -11.92 -14.48 -12.80
CA LEU A 232 -12.78 -14.12 -11.67
C LEU A 232 -14.16 -13.63 -12.11
N VAL A 233 -14.20 -12.78 -13.15
CA VAL A 233 -15.43 -12.05 -13.56
C VAL A 233 -15.91 -12.39 -14.98
N GLY A 234 -15.16 -13.20 -15.72
CA GLY A 234 -15.40 -13.48 -17.14
C GLY A 234 -14.76 -12.45 -18.08
N ASP A 235 -14.51 -12.86 -19.33
CA ASP A 235 -13.80 -12.05 -20.35
C ASP A 235 -14.51 -10.73 -20.65
N PHE A 236 -15.84 -10.75 -20.75
CA PHE A 236 -16.63 -9.56 -21.04
C PHE A 236 -16.49 -8.52 -19.93
N ALA A 237 -16.72 -8.91 -18.67
CA ALA A 237 -16.60 -8.00 -17.53
C ALA A 237 -15.17 -7.48 -17.35
N ALA A 238 -14.17 -8.35 -17.53
CA ALA A 238 -12.76 -7.94 -17.49
C ALA A 238 -12.44 -6.90 -18.57
N SER A 239 -12.96 -7.07 -19.79
CA SER A 239 -12.80 -6.11 -20.89
C SER A 239 -13.46 -4.77 -20.56
N VAL A 240 -14.70 -4.78 -20.07
CA VAL A 240 -15.41 -3.55 -19.64
C VAL A 240 -14.61 -2.80 -18.57
N LEU A 241 -14.09 -3.51 -17.57
CA LEU A 241 -13.26 -2.92 -16.51
C LEU A 241 -11.94 -2.37 -17.06
N ALA A 242 -11.31 -3.04 -18.03
CA ALA A 242 -10.11 -2.55 -18.69
C ALA A 242 -10.35 -1.24 -19.45
N TYR A 243 -11.41 -1.19 -20.27
CA TYR A 243 -11.78 0.03 -20.99
C TYR A 243 -12.12 1.17 -20.03
N HIS A 244 -12.86 0.88 -18.95
CA HIS A 244 -13.20 1.89 -17.96
C HIS A 244 -11.95 2.43 -17.23
N ALA A 245 -11.02 1.56 -16.86
CA ALA A 245 -9.75 1.97 -16.27
C ALA A 245 -8.96 2.90 -17.19
N HIS A 246 -8.91 2.60 -18.49
CA HIS A 246 -8.27 3.48 -19.48
C HIS A 246 -8.98 4.83 -19.66
N LEU A 247 -10.32 4.85 -19.65
CA LEU A 247 -11.10 6.09 -19.72
C LEU A 247 -10.84 6.99 -18.50
N LEU A 248 -10.81 6.40 -17.30
CA LEU A 248 -10.48 7.14 -16.08
C LEU A 248 -9.06 7.69 -16.11
N GLU A 249 -8.09 6.89 -16.56
CA GLU A 249 -6.70 7.35 -16.70
C GLU A 249 -6.54 8.43 -17.78
N ALA A 250 -7.32 8.40 -18.86
CA ALA A 250 -7.34 9.46 -19.86
C ALA A 250 -7.92 10.76 -19.29
N SER A 251 -9.08 10.67 -18.64
CA SER A 251 -9.75 11.82 -18.02
C SER A 251 -8.89 12.45 -16.92
N GLN A 252 -8.26 11.63 -16.06
CA GLN A 252 -7.38 12.12 -15.01
C GLN A 252 -6.13 12.82 -15.59
N ARG A 253 -5.57 12.31 -16.69
CA ARG A 253 -4.44 12.95 -17.38
C ARG A 253 -4.83 14.30 -17.96
N GLU A 254 -5.98 14.39 -18.62
CA GLU A 254 -6.51 15.65 -19.17
C GLU A 254 -6.73 16.70 -18.07
N GLN A 255 -7.37 16.31 -16.96
CA GLN A 255 -7.55 17.19 -15.80
C GLN A 255 -6.21 17.64 -15.19
N SER A 256 -5.24 16.72 -15.07
CA SER A 256 -3.92 17.04 -14.54
C SER A 256 -3.16 18.00 -15.46
N GLN A 257 -3.26 17.82 -16.78
CA GLN A 257 -2.65 18.71 -17.76
C GLN A 257 -3.28 20.11 -17.74
N ALA A 258 -4.62 20.19 -17.69
CA ALA A 258 -5.34 21.45 -17.57
C ALA A 258 -4.96 22.20 -16.29
N ALA A 259 -4.85 21.49 -15.15
CA ALA A 259 -4.42 22.08 -13.88
C ALA A 259 -2.98 22.62 -13.95
N VAL A 260 -2.06 21.88 -14.58
CA VAL A 260 -0.66 22.33 -14.77
C VAL A 260 -0.61 23.56 -15.68
N GLN A 261 -1.38 23.58 -16.78
CA GLN A 261 -1.43 24.72 -17.68
C GLN A 261 -1.97 25.97 -16.97
N GLN A 262 -3.07 25.84 -16.23
CA GLN A 262 -3.64 26.94 -15.45
C GLN A 262 -2.64 27.46 -14.41
N GLN A 263 -1.90 26.57 -13.75
CA GLN A 263 -0.86 26.96 -12.80
C GLN A 263 0.28 27.73 -13.49
N GLN A 264 0.71 27.30 -14.68
CA GLN A 264 1.75 28.00 -15.45
C GLN A 264 1.29 29.39 -15.89
N GLU A 265 0.06 29.52 -16.38
CA GLU A 265 -0.53 30.81 -16.77
C GLU A 265 -0.62 31.77 -15.57
N ALA A 266 -1.06 31.28 -14.41
CA ALA A 266 -1.11 32.08 -13.18
C ALA A 266 0.30 32.52 -12.72
N GLN A 267 1.30 31.63 -12.81
CA GLN A 267 2.70 31.98 -12.51
C GLN A 267 3.24 33.03 -13.47
N GLN A 268 2.92 32.94 -14.76
CA GLN A 268 3.34 33.92 -15.75
C GLN A 268 2.70 35.29 -15.50
N GLN A 269 1.40 35.32 -15.20
CA GLN A 269 0.70 36.56 -14.82
C GLN A 269 1.29 37.18 -13.56
N GLN A 270 1.59 36.37 -12.54
CA GLN A 270 2.24 36.84 -11.32
C GLN A 270 3.64 37.41 -11.59
N ALA A 271 4.44 36.75 -12.44
CA ALA A 271 5.76 37.23 -12.83
C ALA A 271 5.67 38.56 -13.60
N GLN A 272 4.71 38.69 -14.51
CA GLN A 272 4.46 39.94 -15.24
C GLN A 272 4.04 41.08 -14.31
N ALA A 273 3.14 40.80 -13.37
CA ALA A 273 2.72 41.78 -12.36
C ALA A 273 3.89 42.23 -11.49
N HIS A 274 4.78 41.32 -11.11
CA HIS A 274 5.98 41.64 -10.34
C HIS A 274 6.94 42.55 -11.13
N VAL A 275 7.18 42.25 -12.42
CA VAL A 275 8.01 43.10 -13.28
C VAL A 275 7.41 44.50 -13.44
N ALA A 276 6.10 44.60 -13.66
CA ALA A 276 5.41 45.88 -13.78
C ALA A 276 5.50 46.72 -12.50
N LEU A 277 5.30 46.08 -11.33
CA LEU A 277 5.44 46.75 -10.04
C LEU A 277 6.88 47.24 -9.81
N GLN A 278 7.87 46.43 -10.18
CA GLN A 278 9.28 46.79 -10.06
C GLN A 278 9.63 48.01 -10.93
N GLN A 279 9.07 48.10 -12.14
CA GLN A 279 9.24 49.25 -13.02
C GLN A 279 8.65 50.52 -12.39
N GLN A 280 7.39 50.45 -11.92
CA GLN A 280 6.75 51.58 -11.24
C GLN A 280 7.55 52.06 -10.03
N TYR A 281 8.09 51.12 -9.23
CA TYR A 281 8.93 51.46 -8.09
C TYR A 281 10.22 52.18 -8.51
N ASN A 282 10.88 51.71 -9.57
CA ASN A 282 12.09 52.34 -10.09
C ASN A 282 11.80 53.76 -10.62
N ASP A 283 10.68 53.96 -11.32
CA ASP A 283 10.27 55.28 -11.81
C ASP A 283 10.03 56.25 -10.65
N LEU A 284 9.31 55.81 -9.61
CA LEU A 284 9.09 56.59 -8.39
C LEU A 284 10.40 56.93 -7.66
N LEU A 285 11.38 56.02 -7.65
CA LEU A 285 12.69 56.29 -7.07
C LEU A 285 13.43 57.39 -7.83
N VAL A 286 13.40 57.36 -9.16
CA VAL A 286 14.03 58.39 -10.00
C VAL A 286 13.37 59.75 -9.76
N GLU A 287 12.04 59.79 -9.70
CA GLU A 287 11.31 61.03 -9.39
C GLU A 287 11.64 61.57 -8.00
N ARG A 288 11.71 60.69 -6.99
CA ARG A 288 12.09 61.05 -5.62
C ARG A 288 13.51 61.62 -5.57
N GLN A 289 14.47 60.95 -6.19
CA GLN A 289 15.86 61.42 -6.25
C GLN A 289 15.99 62.77 -6.96
N ALA A 290 15.26 62.96 -8.06
CA ALA A 290 15.22 64.25 -8.74
C ALA A 290 14.63 65.35 -7.84
N ALA A 291 13.57 65.06 -7.08
CA ALA A 291 12.98 65.98 -6.11
C ALA A 291 13.94 66.31 -4.95
N GLU A 292 14.62 65.33 -4.39
CA GLU A 292 15.64 65.50 -3.34
C GLU A 292 16.81 66.36 -3.83
N ALA A 293 17.30 66.10 -5.04
CA ALA A 293 18.37 66.89 -5.66
C ALA A 293 17.93 68.34 -5.94
N ARG A 294 16.67 68.56 -6.35
CA ARG A 294 16.09 69.90 -6.47
C ARG A 294 16.02 70.60 -5.11
N ALA A 295 15.49 69.95 -4.08
CA ALA A 295 15.41 70.51 -2.74
C ALA A 295 16.78 70.89 -2.18
N THR A 296 17.79 70.02 -2.37
CA THR A 296 19.18 70.27 -1.95
C THR A 296 19.74 71.54 -2.61
N ARG A 297 19.53 71.70 -3.92
CA ARG A 297 19.97 72.90 -4.67
C ARG A 297 19.28 74.17 -4.17
N VAL A 298 17.99 74.11 -3.85
CA VAL A 298 17.25 75.24 -3.26
C VAL A 298 17.79 75.61 -1.88
N ILE A 299 18.02 74.62 -1.00
CA ILE A 299 18.59 74.84 0.34
C ILE A 299 19.97 75.49 0.24
N GLU A 300 20.84 74.99 -0.65
CA GLU A 300 22.18 75.55 -0.86
C GLU A 300 22.10 77.00 -1.37
N ASN A 301 21.23 77.26 -2.35
CA ASN A 301 21.02 78.60 -2.88
C ASN A 301 20.53 79.57 -1.79
N VAL A 302 19.51 79.20 -1.00
CA VAL A 302 19.03 80.02 0.12
C VAL A 302 20.11 80.22 1.19
N GLY A 303 20.88 79.17 1.52
CA GLY A 303 22.00 79.27 2.46
C GLY A 303 23.05 80.29 2.04
N LYS A 304 23.35 80.38 0.74
CA LYS A 304 24.22 81.43 0.16
C LYS A 304 23.62 82.82 0.34
N LEU A 305 22.31 82.99 0.14
CA LEU A 305 21.62 84.28 0.34
C LEU A 305 21.64 84.73 1.81
N VAL A 306 21.38 83.81 2.75
CA VAL A 306 21.46 84.09 4.19
C VAL A 306 22.87 84.51 4.57
N SER A 307 23.88 83.80 4.07
CA SER A 307 25.28 84.13 4.30
C SER A 307 25.63 85.53 3.76
N LEU A 308 25.21 85.87 2.54
CA LEU A 308 25.39 87.21 1.97
C LEU A 308 24.72 88.28 2.83
N SER A 309 23.45 88.07 3.20
CA SER A 309 22.69 89.05 3.98
C SER A 309 23.33 89.33 5.35
N ASN A 310 23.95 88.32 5.96
CA ASN A 310 24.60 88.48 7.27
C ASN A 310 25.95 89.20 7.20
N HIS A 311 26.64 89.21 6.05
CA HIS A 311 27.98 89.80 5.91
C HIS A 311 28.01 91.10 5.10
N GLN A 312 26.89 91.50 4.49
CA GLN A 312 26.82 92.68 3.64
C GLN A 312 26.27 93.88 4.43
N GLU A 313 27.13 94.83 4.76
CA GLU A 313 26.75 96.03 5.54
C GLU A 313 26.22 97.19 4.66
N CYS A 314 26.58 97.22 3.37
CA CYS A 314 26.17 98.27 2.44
C CYS A 314 25.86 97.73 1.03
N CYS A 315 25.08 98.47 0.25
CA CYS A 315 24.76 98.11 -1.13
C CYS A 315 26.03 98.08 -2.03
N ARG A 316 26.12 97.11 -2.97
CA ARG A 316 27.27 96.98 -3.89
C ARG A 316 27.38 98.16 -4.86
N SER A 317 26.25 98.76 -5.23
CA SER A 317 26.23 99.93 -6.10
C SER A 317 26.62 101.16 -5.30
N ILE A 318 27.79 101.73 -5.59
CA ILE A 318 28.32 102.94 -4.93
C ILE A 318 27.32 104.12 -5.04
N SER A 319 26.51 104.14 -6.10
CA SER A 319 25.45 105.13 -6.31
C SER A 319 24.21 104.95 -5.44
N CYS A 320 24.08 103.86 -4.68
CA CYS A 320 22.89 103.58 -3.87
C CYS A 320 22.89 104.38 -2.56
N GLY A 321 24.04 104.51 -1.88
CA GLY A 321 24.24 105.40 -0.71
C GLY A 321 23.45 105.10 0.59
N GLU A 322 22.47 104.19 0.56
CA GLU A 322 21.60 103.86 1.71
C GLU A 322 22.09 102.65 2.52
N ASP A 323 21.66 102.55 3.79
CA ASP A 323 21.86 101.37 4.68
C ASP A 323 21.41 100.08 3.99
N PHE A 324 22.02 98.91 4.21
CA PHE A 324 21.63 97.70 3.46
C PHE A 324 20.35 97.04 4.00
N GLY A 325 19.44 96.73 3.09
CA GLY A 325 18.12 96.17 3.32
C GLY A 325 17.69 95.50 2.03
N SER A 326 17.25 94.27 2.15
CA SER A 326 17.17 93.36 1.02
C SER A 326 15.90 92.54 1.03
N TYR A 327 15.51 92.07 -0.16
CA TYR A 327 14.44 91.10 -0.33
C TYR A 327 14.89 89.99 -1.28
N ILE A 328 14.23 88.83 -1.15
CA ILE A 328 14.48 87.66 -1.99
C ILE A 328 13.51 87.68 -3.16
N GLU A 329 14.06 87.53 -4.37
CA GLU A 329 13.28 87.33 -5.58
C GLU A 329 13.48 85.90 -6.09
N ALA A 330 12.38 85.21 -6.40
CA ALA A 330 12.42 83.93 -7.11
C ALA A 330 12.63 84.18 -8.61
N THR A 331 13.58 83.47 -9.19
CA THR A 331 13.97 83.57 -10.60
C THR A 331 14.19 82.17 -11.18
N GLY A 332 14.16 82.03 -12.51
CA GLY A 332 14.31 80.73 -13.17
C GLY A 332 12.99 80.00 -13.41
N ASP A 333 13.07 78.70 -13.69
CA ASP A 333 11.90 77.85 -13.98
C ASP A 333 11.07 77.64 -12.69
N PRO A 334 9.73 77.77 -12.73
CA PRO A 334 8.87 77.46 -11.58
C PRO A 334 9.09 76.05 -10.98
N ALA A 335 9.55 75.10 -11.79
CA ALA A 335 9.90 73.75 -11.37
C ALA A 335 11.31 73.64 -10.76
N GLU A 336 12.21 74.58 -11.04
CA GLU A 336 13.56 74.71 -10.46
C GLU A 336 13.85 76.17 -10.06
N PRO A 337 13.16 76.71 -9.03
CA PRO A 337 13.30 78.10 -8.65
C PRO A 337 14.69 78.36 -8.06
N THR A 338 15.35 79.40 -8.57
CA THR A 338 16.58 79.95 -8.01
C THR A 338 16.28 81.30 -7.36
N TYR A 339 16.72 81.49 -6.14
CA TYR A 339 16.50 82.71 -5.39
C TYR A 339 17.72 83.62 -5.47
N ILE A 340 17.47 84.93 -5.60
CA ILE A 340 18.51 85.95 -5.63
C ILE A 340 18.19 87.05 -4.62
N LEU A 341 19.23 87.69 -4.07
CA LEU A 341 19.10 88.79 -3.11
C LEU A 341 19.19 90.12 -3.85
N ARG A 342 18.22 91.01 -3.64
CA ARG A 342 18.21 92.36 -4.23
C ARG A 342 18.21 93.44 -3.15
N CYS A 343 18.87 94.54 -3.47
CA CYS A 343 18.78 95.77 -2.69
C CYS A 343 17.36 96.35 -2.77
N SER A 344 16.78 96.76 -1.64
CA SER A 344 15.40 97.28 -1.58
C SER A 344 15.24 98.66 -2.21
N TRP A 345 16.32 99.46 -2.31
CA TRP A 345 16.25 100.82 -2.84
C TRP A 345 16.64 100.93 -4.32
N CYS A 346 17.68 100.21 -4.76
CA CYS A 346 18.17 100.30 -6.14
C CYS A 346 17.98 99.02 -6.97
N HIS A 347 17.39 97.97 -6.40
CA HIS A 347 17.10 96.68 -7.05
C HIS A 347 18.32 95.94 -7.65
N CYS A 348 19.54 96.39 -7.35
CA CYS A 348 20.73 95.72 -7.86
C CYS A 348 20.84 94.30 -7.29
N LYS A 349 21.31 93.38 -8.13
CA LYS A 349 21.50 91.96 -7.77
C LYS A 349 22.75 91.81 -6.92
N HIS A 350 22.63 91.13 -5.78
CA HIS A 350 23.74 90.68 -4.97
C HIS A 350 23.99 89.19 -5.21
N THR A 351 25.25 88.82 -5.41
CA THR A 351 25.69 87.45 -5.66
C THR A 351 26.90 87.14 -4.81
N THR A 352 27.00 85.90 -4.31
CA THR A 352 28.25 85.33 -3.83
C THR A 352 29.17 85.21 -5.04
N ASN A 353 30.41 85.70 -4.96
CA ASN A 353 31.43 85.45 -5.98
C ASN A 353 31.77 83.96 -6.04
#